data_AF-A0A8D8BTL9-F1
#
_entry.id   AF-A0A8D8BTL9-F1
#
_cell.length_a   1.000
_cell.length_b   1.000
_cell.length_c   1.000
_cell.angle_alpha   90.00
_cell.angle_beta   90.00
_cell.angle_gamma   90.00
#
_symmetry.space_group_name_H-M   'P 1'
#
loop_
_entity.id
_entity.type
_entity.pdbx_description
1 polymer ?
#
loop_
_entity_poly.entity_id
_entity_poly.type
_entity_poly.pdbx_seq_one_letter_code
_entity_poly.pdbx_strand_id
1 'polypeptide(L)'
;MVGAVAMIRTSAYAFAICAVYSVWFATYTPRGPRRSELGQLVLRTVLVVGGFLLYAGFEQPSKVEYRFGLVVTGLTLGYIGLPLLKLGEVIRRRSTEGLPLPVILASSGASVLWLLYGIILNNYFIIVQKVIAIGLCTAQLSLFVIYPRSSAAKLGRMKAEG
;
A
#
# COMPACT_ATOMS: atom_id res chain seq x y z
N MET A 1 -7.96 -23.56 8.65
CA MET A 1 -9.01 -23.20 7.67
C MET A 1 -9.66 -21.85 7.94
N VAL A 2 -10.18 -21.56 9.15
CA VAL A 2 -10.91 -20.30 9.45
C VAL A 2 -10.12 -19.03 9.10
N GLY A 3 -8.82 -19.00 9.41
CA GLY A 3 -7.95 -17.86 9.08
C GLY A 3 -7.71 -17.63 7.59
N ALA A 4 -7.61 -18.70 6.81
CA ALA A 4 -7.45 -18.60 5.36
C ALA A 4 -8.73 -18.05 4.71
N VAL A 5 -9.89 -18.50 5.16
CA VAL A 5 -11.20 -18.06 4.64
C VAL A 5 -11.41 -16.55 4.89
N ALA A 6 -11.07 -16.05 6.08
CA ALA A 6 -11.20 -14.63 6.36
C ALA A 6 -10.25 -13.76 5.51
N MET A 7 -9.00 -14.21 5.25
CA MET A 7 -8.11 -13.50 4.32
C MET A 7 -8.65 -13.49 2.90
N ILE A 8 -9.13 -14.64 2.41
CA ILE A 8 -9.71 -14.76 1.08
C ILE A 8 -10.91 -13.82 0.94
N ARG A 9 -11.80 -13.77 1.94
CA ARG A 9 -12.95 -12.87 1.96
C ARG A 9 -12.53 -11.40 1.91
N THR A 10 -11.60 -10.98 2.77
CA THR A 10 -11.12 -9.58 2.78
C THR A 10 -10.48 -9.19 1.45
N SER A 11 -9.70 -10.08 0.84
CA SER A 11 -9.08 -9.85 -0.47
C SER A 11 -10.12 -9.81 -1.59
N ALA A 12 -11.15 -10.65 -1.53
CA ALA A 12 -12.25 -10.66 -2.50
C ALA A 12 -13.05 -9.34 -2.47
N TYR A 13 -13.36 -8.82 -1.28
CA TYR A 13 -14.02 -7.51 -1.15
C TYR A 13 -13.15 -6.38 -1.71
N ALA A 14 -11.85 -6.36 -1.38
CA ALA A 14 -10.93 -5.35 -1.90
C ALA A 14 -10.83 -5.41 -3.43
N PHE A 15 -10.73 -6.60 -4.01
CA PHE A 15 -10.70 -6.79 -5.46
C PHE A 15 -11.99 -6.31 -6.12
N ALA A 16 -13.16 -6.61 -5.54
CA ALA A 16 -14.44 -6.16 -6.06
C ALA A 16 -14.54 -4.63 -6.08
N ILE A 17 -14.13 -3.96 -5.00
CA ILE A 17 -14.11 -2.49 -4.93
C ILE A 17 -13.15 -1.91 -5.98
N CYS A 18 -11.95 -2.47 -6.11
CA CYS A 18 -10.97 -2.04 -7.11
C CYS A 18 -11.49 -2.24 -8.54
N ALA A 19 -12.19 -3.34 -8.82
CA ALA A 19 -12.77 -3.61 -10.12
C ALA A 19 -13.89 -2.61 -10.45
N VAL A 20 -14.80 -2.36 -9.51
CA VAL A 20 -15.88 -1.36 -9.68
C VAL A 20 -15.29 0.03 -9.91
N TYR A 21 -14.31 0.43 -9.10
CA TYR A 21 -13.62 1.72 -9.28
C TYR A 21 -12.93 1.81 -10.64
N SER A 22 -12.28 0.74 -11.10
CA SER A 22 -11.58 0.72 -12.40
C SER A 22 -12.56 0.80 -13.57
N VAL A 23 -13.70 0.09 -13.49
CA VAL A 23 -14.77 0.16 -14.50
C VAL A 23 -15.38 1.55 -14.52
N TRP A 24 -15.66 2.14 -13.36
CA TRP A 24 -16.23 3.48 -13.25
C TRP A 24 -15.26 4.54 -13.78
N PHE A 25 -13.99 4.46 -13.41
CA PHE A 25 -12.94 5.33 -13.94
C PHE A 25 -12.81 5.18 -15.47
N ALA A 26 -12.90 3.95 -15.98
CA ALA A 26 -12.87 3.70 -17.41
C ALA A 26 -14.09 4.28 -18.12
N THR A 27 -15.30 4.25 -17.55
CA THR A 27 -16.51 4.79 -18.21
C THR A 27 -16.56 6.32 -18.20
N TYR A 28 -16.11 6.97 -17.12
CA TYR A 28 -16.16 8.43 -16.99
C TYR A 28 -14.95 9.17 -17.57
N THR A 29 -13.81 8.52 -17.75
CA THR A 29 -12.64 9.16 -18.38
C THR A 29 -12.79 9.17 -19.91
N PRO A 30 -12.79 10.34 -20.58
CA PRO A 30 -12.88 10.42 -22.05
C PRO A 30 -11.81 9.56 -22.73
N ARG A 31 -12.14 8.98 -23.89
CA ARG A 31 -11.26 8.10 -24.67
C ARG A 31 -9.96 8.84 -25.04
N GLY A 32 -8.91 8.61 -24.27
CA GLY A 32 -7.57 9.14 -24.50
C GLY A 32 -6.47 8.12 -24.14
N PRO A 33 -5.18 8.47 -24.27
CA PRO A 33 -4.05 7.57 -24.01
C PRO A 33 -4.11 6.89 -22.64
N ARG A 34 -4.66 7.60 -21.64
CA ARG A 34 -4.80 7.17 -20.25
C ARG A 34 -5.65 5.91 -20.05
N ARG A 35 -6.61 5.63 -20.96
CA ARG A 35 -7.44 4.40 -20.93
C ARG A 35 -6.65 3.18 -21.43
N SER A 36 -5.77 3.39 -22.41
CA SER A 36 -4.83 2.37 -22.91
C SER A 36 -3.77 2.05 -21.85
N GLU A 37 -3.26 3.05 -21.14
CA GLU A 37 -2.31 2.83 -20.03
C GLU A 37 -2.93 2.01 -18.88
N LEU A 38 -4.19 2.29 -18.51
CA LEU A 38 -4.90 1.49 -17.51
C LEU A 38 -5.05 0.03 -17.96
N GLY A 39 -5.43 -0.19 -19.22
CA GLY A 39 -5.53 -1.53 -19.81
C GLY A 39 -4.19 -2.27 -19.82
N GLN A 40 -3.10 -1.59 -20.18
CA GLN A 40 -1.74 -2.16 -20.13
C GLN A 40 -1.29 -2.48 -18.71
N LEU A 41 -1.61 -1.63 -17.73
CA LEU A 41 -1.29 -1.88 -16.32
C LEU A 41 -2.04 -3.10 -15.77
N VAL A 42 -3.33 -3.19 -16.06
CA VAL A 42 -4.16 -4.36 -15.69
C VAL A 42 -3.62 -5.61 -16.37
N LEU A 43 -3.35 -5.56 -17.66
CA LEU A 43 -2.80 -6.69 -18.42
C LEU A 43 -1.45 -7.15 -17.85
N ARG A 44 -0.51 -6.23 -17.60
CA ARG A 44 0.80 -6.55 -16.98
C ARG A 44 0.63 -7.20 -15.62
N THR A 45 -0.28 -6.69 -14.80
CA THR A 45 -0.56 -7.24 -13.47
C THR A 45 -1.13 -8.65 -13.57
N VAL A 46 -2.11 -8.86 -14.46
CA VAL A 46 -2.72 -10.18 -14.70
C VAL A 46 -1.69 -11.17 -15.25
N LEU A 47 -0.80 -10.75 -16.15
CA LEU A 47 0.27 -11.60 -16.69
C LEU A 47 1.26 -12.02 -15.60
N VAL A 48 1.70 -11.09 -14.75
CA VAL A 48 2.62 -11.41 -13.65
C VAL A 48 1.94 -12.37 -12.65
N VAL A 49 0.72 -12.05 -12.21
CA VAL A 49 -0.03 -12.91 -11.27
C VAL A 49 -0.31 -14.28 -11.88
N GLY A 50 -0.74 -14.33 -13.14
CA GLY A 50 -0.99 -15.56 -13.88
C GLY A 50 0.25 -16.42 -14.05
N GLY A 51 1.41 -15.81 -14.33
CA GLY A 51 2.69 -16.51 -14.39
C GLY A 51 3.08 -17.13 -13.04
N PHE A 52 2.89 -16.40 -11.95
CA PHE A 52 3.09 -16.93 -10.60
C PHE A 52 2.10 -18.07 -10.27
N LEU A 53 0.83 -17.96 -10.63
CA LEU A 53 -0.16 -19.02 -10.40
C LEU A 53 0.13 -20.28 -11.22
N LEU A 54 0.57 -20.13 -12.46
CA LEU A 54 1.01 -21.26 -13.29
C LEU A 54 2.22 -21.96 -12.68
N TYR A 55 3.24 -21.20 -12.25
CA TYR A 55 4.40 -21.75 -11.55
C TYR A 55 3.99 -22.49 -10.26
N ALA A 56 3.05 -21.96 -9.49
CA ALA A 56 2.51 -22.62 -8.30
C ALA A 56 1.80 -23.95 -8.63
N GLY A 57 1.17 -24.08 -9.81
CA GLY A 57 0.51 -25.30 -10.25
C GLY A 57 1.46 -26.41 -10.69
N PHE A 58 2.69 -26.09 -11.09
CA PHE A 58 3.71 -27.07 -11.49
C PHE A 58 4.63 -27.50 -10.34
N GLU A 59 4.73 -26.72 -9.26
CA GLU A 59 5.65 -26.96 -8.14
C GLU A 59 5.01 -27.80 -7.02
N GLN A 60 5.83 -28.51 -6.23
CA GLN A 60 5.34 -29.36 -5.14
C GLN A 60 4.70 -28.53 -4.00
N PRO A 61 3.50 -28.91 -3.51
CA PRO A 61 2.72 -28.12 -2.57
C PRO A 61 3.46 -27.82 -1.25
N SER A 62 4.37 -28.69 -0.82
CA SER A 62 5.14 -28.55 0.42
C SER A 62 6.17 -27.42 0.40
N LYS A 63 6.65 -27.00 -0.79
CA LYS A 63 7.67 -25.92 -0.94
C LYS A 63 7.07 -24.63 -1.49
N VAL A 64 5.90 -24.70 -2.13
CA VAL A 64 5.18 -23.56 -2.69
C VAL A 64 4.82 -22.56 -1.59
N GLU A 65 4.24 -23.00 -0.48
CA GLU A 65 3.78 -22.09 0.59
C GLU A 65 4.91 -21.21 1.15
N TYR A 66 6.07 -21.81 1.45
CA TYR A 66 7.22 -21.08 1.98
C TYR A 66 7.84 -20.11 0.97
N ARG A 67 8.08 -20.58 -0.27
CA ARG A 67 8.68 -19.73 -1.33
C ARG A 67 7.77 -18.56 -1.71
N PHE A 68 6.47 -18.82 -1.86
CA PHE A 68 5.49 -17.77 -2.12
C PHE A 68 5.36 -16.81 -0.95
N GLY A 69 5.29 -17.33 0.28
CA GLY A 69 5.26 -16.50 1.48
C GLY A 69 6.43 -15.52 1.53
N LEU A 70 7.64 -15.97 1.17
CA LEU A 70 8.85 -15.15 1.14
C LEU A 70 8.83 -14.10 0.02
N VAL A 71 8.43 -14.47 -1.20
CA VAL A 71 8.31 -13.53 -2.33
C VAL A 71 7.24 -12.47 -2.06
N VAL A 72 6.05 -12.88 -1.61
CA VAL A 72 4.95 -11.96 -1.27
C VAL A 72 5.36 -11.04 -0.13
N THR A 73 6.09 -11.55 0.86
CA THR A 73 6.63 -10.74 1.95
C THR A 73 7.62 -9.68 1.43
N GLY A 74 8.57 -10.08 0.60
CA GLY A 74 9.54 -9.15 0.01
C GLY A 74 8.88 -8.06 -0.82
N LEU A 75 7.93 -8.43 -1.68
CA LEU A 75 7.14 -7.48 -2.48
C LEU A 75 6.33 -6.53 -1.59
N THR A 76 5.70 -7.05 -0.54
CA THR A 76 4.91 -6.25 0.41
C THR A 76 5.80 -5.25 1.15
N LEU A 77 6.97 -5.67 1.62
CA LEU A 77 7.93 -4.78 2.28
C LEU A 77 8.45 -3.70 1.32
N GLY A 78 8.77 -4.07 0.07
CA GLY A 78 9.16 -3.12 -0.97
C GLY A 78 8.06 -2.09 -1.23
N TYR A 79 6.80 -2.54 -1.34
CA TYR A 79 5.64 -1.68 -1.52
C TYR A 79 5.45 -0.70 -0.35
N ILE A 80 5.57 -1.19 0.89
CA ILE A 80 5.53 -0.34 2.10
C ILE A 80 6.69 0.67 2.12
N GLY A 81 7.84 0.33 1.52
CA GLY A 81 9.00 1.22 1.37
C GLY A 81 8.79 2.39 0.39
N LEU A 82 7.94 2.24 -0.64
CA LEU A 82 7.67 3.28 -1.65
C LEU A 82 7.23 4.64 -1.07
N PRO A 83 6.27 4.72 -0.12
CA PRO A 83 5.90 5.99 0.49
C PRO A 83 7.04 6.66 1.28
N LEU A 84 8.03 5.92 1.82
CA LEU A 84 9.21 6.56 2.45
C LEU A 84 10.04 7.35 1.45
N LEU A 85 10.26 6.79 0.25
CA LEU A 85 11.00 7.49 -0.80
C LEU A 85 10.26 8.76 -1.24
N LYS A 86 8.94 8.68 -1.35
CA LYS A 86 8.09 9.83 -1.66
C LYS A 86 8.10 10.87 -0.53
N LEU A 87 8.19 10.46 0.74
CA LEU A 87 8.29 11.37 1.87
C LEU A 87 9.58 12.20 1.82
N GLY A 88 10.70 11.61 1.40
CA GLY A 88 11.95 12.34 1.16
C GLY A 88 11.77 13.48 0.13
N GLU A 89 10.98 13.24 -0.91
CA GLU A 89 10.66 14.27 -1.90
C GLU A 89 9.68 15.33 -1.37
N VAL A 90 8.71 14.94 -0.51
CA VAL A 90 7.78 15.87 0.15
C VAL A 90 8.52 16.81 1.12
N ILE A 91 9.50 16.29 1.87
CA ILE A 91 10.38 17.10 2.74
C ILE A 91 11.14 18.13 1.89
N ARG A 92 11.62 17.73 0.71
CA ARG A 92 12.28 18.63 -0.25
C ARG A 92 11.33 19.69 -0.82
N ARG A 93 10.05 19.37 -1.01
CA ARG A 93 9.03 20.28 -1.55
C ARG A 93 8.36 21.18 -0.52
N ARG A 94 8.63 21.03 0.80
CA ARG A 94 8.15 21.90 1.90
C ARG A 94 6.64 22.20 1.91
N SER A 95 5.80 21.39 1.28
CA SER A 95 4.34 21.56 1.31
C SER A 95 3.65 20.26 1.72
N THR A 96 2.99 20.31 2.88
CA THR A 96 2.17 19.23 3.46
C THR A 96 0.68 19.50 3.29
N GLU A 97 0.29 20.43 2.41
CA GLU A 97 -1.12 20.85 2.27
C GLU A 97 -2.06 19.78 1.71
N GLY A 98 -1.53 18.67 1.18
CA GLY A 98 -2.32 17.57 0.64
C GLY A 98 -2.32 16.28 1.47
N LEU A 99 -1.79 16.27 2.70
CA LEU A 99 -1.58 15.01 3.44
C LEU A 99 -2.84 14.59 4.23
N PRO A 100 -3.46 13.44 3.89
CA PRO A 100 -4.62 12.94 4.60
C PRO A 100 -4.17 12.25 5.91
N LEU A 101 -3.85 13.03 6.93
CA LEU A 101 -3.65 12.56 8.31
C LEU A 101 -4.71 11.53 8.76
N PRO A 102 -6.01 11.71 8.46
CA PRO A 102 -7.03 10.70 8.77
C PRO A 102 -6.77 9.35 8.10
N VAL A 103 -6.25 9.34 6.87
CA VAL A 103 -5.94 8.10 6.13
C VAL A 103 -4.72 7.40 6.74
N ILE A 104 -3.71 8.14 7.21
CA ILE A 104 -2.55 7.55 7.89
C ILE A 104 -2.97 6.91 9.23
N LEU A 105 -3.80 7.61 10.01
CA LEU A 105 -4.33 7.09 11.27
C LEU A 105 -5.22 5.86 11.05
N ALA A 106 -6.14 5.91 10.08
CA ALA A 106 -6.97 4.77 9.70
C ALA A 106 -6.13 3.57 9.23
N SER A 107 -5.10 3.81 8.42
CA SER A 107 -4.19 2.77 7.93
C SER A 107 -3.33 2.18 9.05
N SER A 108 -2.96 2.98 10.05
CA SER A 108 -2.23 2.52 11.23
C SER A 108 -3.11 1.61 12.09
N GLY A 109 -4.35 2.01 12.35
CA GLY A 109 -5.33 1.16 13.06
C GLY A 109 -5.61 -0.15 12.32
N ALA A 110 -5.82 -0.10 11.00
CA ALA A 110 -5.97 -1.29 10.18
C ALA A 110 -4.75 -2.21 10.23
N SER A 111 -3.53 -1.66 10.29
CA SER A 111 -2.30 -2.44 10.40
C SER A 111 -2.16 -3.14 11.75
N VAL A 112 -2.57 -2.50 12.84
CA VAL A 112 -2.62 -3.10 14.18
C VAL A 112 -3.63 -4.26 14.23
N LEU A 113 -4.82 -4.07 13.65
CA LEU A 113 -5.83 -5.15 13.56
C LEU A 113 -5.29 -6.35 12.76
N TRP A 114 -4.63 -6.10 11.63
CA TRP A 114 -4.00 -7.16 10.84
C TRP A 114 -2.83 -7.85 11.54
N LEU A 115 -2.07 -7.11 12.36
CA LEU A 115 -1.01 -7.69 13.18
C LEU A 115 -1.59 -8.64 14.23
N LEU A 116 -2.62 -8.20 14.96
CA LEU A 116 -3.32 -9.04 15.96
C LEU A 116 -3.91 -10.28 15.29
N TYR A 117 -4.50 -10.12 14.11
CA TYR A 117 -4.98 -11.22 13.30
C TYR A 117 -3.87 -12.20 12.88
N GLY A 118 -2.70 -11.70 12.48
CA GLY A 118 -1.52 -12.50 12.18
C GLY A 118 -1.02 -13.31 13.38
N ILE A 119 -1.04 -12.72 14.58
CA ILE A 119 -0.69 -13.38 15.85
C ILE A 119 -1.67 -14.52 16.16
N ILE A 120 -2.98 -14.27 16.05
CA ILE A 120 -4.02 -15.29 16.27
C ILE A 120 -3.84 -16.48 15.32
N LEU A 121 -3.41 -16.23 14.10
CA LEU A 121 -3.18 -17.26 13.09
C LEU A 121 -1.77 -17.87 13.11
N ASN A 122 -0.89 -17.43 14.01
CA ASN A 122 0.53 -17.82 14.06
C ASN A 122 1.22 -17.72 12.67
N ASN A 123 0.80 -16.77 11.84
CA ASN A 123 1.36 -16.59 10.50
C ASN A 123 2.54 -15.61 10.54
N TYR A 124 3.75 -16.16 10.59
CA TYR A 124 4.98 -15.39 10.72
C TYR A 124 5.17 -14.36 9.60
N PHE A 125 4.81 -14.68 8.36
CA PHE A 125 4.96 -13.76 7.22
C PHE A 125 4.12 -12.49 7.41
N ILE A 126 2.88 -12.63 7.86
CA ILE A 126 1.98 -11.49 8.05
C ILE A 126 2.42 -10.65 9.25
N ILE A 127 2.84 -11.30 10.33
CA ILE A 127 3.34 -10.61 11.53
C ILE A 127 4.55 -9.75 11.15
N VAL A 128 5.56 -10.33 10.49
CA VAL A 128 6.78 -9.61 10.08
C VAL A 128 6.44 -8.41 9.19
N GLN A 129 5.59 -8.60 8.18
CA GLN A 129 5.17 -7.51 7.28
C GLN A 129 4.49 -6.37 8.05
N LYS A 130 3.57 -6.69 8.96
CA LYS A 130 2.76 -5.69 9.65
C LYS A 130 3.53 -4.98 10.77
N VAL A 131 4.45 -5.66 11.46
CA VAL A 131 5.36 -5.02 12.43
C VAL A 131 6.24 -3.98 11.73
N ILE A 132 6.86 -4.36 10.60
CA ILE A 132 7.70 -3.43 9.83
C ILE A 132 6.87 -2.26 9.31
N ALA A 133 5.65 -2.52 8.82
CA ALA A 133 4.73 -1.46 8.37
C ALA A 133 4.42 -0.44 9.49
N ILE A 134 4.11 -0.91 10.69
CA ILE A 134 3.80 -0.04 11.84
C ILE A 134 5.03 0.78 12.25
N GLY A 135 6.22 0.16 12.29
CA GLY A 135 7.46 0.88 12.59
C GLY A 135 7.74 2.00 11.58
N LEU A 136 7.55 1.71 10.29
CA LEU A 136 7.68 2.69 9.22
C LEU A 136 6.63 3.80 9.30
N CYS A 137 5.35 3.46 9.52
CA CYS A 137 4.30 4.47 9.72
C CYS A 137 4.58 5.37 10.94
N THR A 138 5.10 4.80 12.03
CA THR A 138 5.49 5.56 13.23
C THR A 138 6.65 6.50 12.96
N ALA A 139 7.66 6.04 12.21
CA ALA A 139 8.77 6.89 11.78
C ALA A 139 8.30 8.03 10.85
N GLN A 140 7.41 7.72 9.90
CA GLN A 140 6.81 8.71 9.00
C GLN A 140 5.98 9.76 9.78
N LEU A 141 5.15 9.33 10.74
CA LEU A 141 4.38 10.21 11.63
C LEU A 141 5.29 11.07 12.50
N SER A 142 6.34 10.49 13.08
CA SER A 142 7.31 11.22 13.93
C SER A 142 8.04 12.31 13.13
N LEU A 143 8.49 11.99 11.92
CA LEU A 143 9.16 12.95 11.05
C LEU A 143 8.20 14.07 10.60
N PHE A 144 6.92 13.76 10.41
CA PHE A 144 5.88 14.74 10.11
C PHE A 144 5.59 15.69 11.29
N VAL A 145 5.57 15.17 12.53
CA VAL A 145 5.38 15.99 13.74
C VAL A 145 6.59 16.92 13.99
N ILE A 146 7.81 16.45 13.68
CA ILE A 146 9.06 17.22 13.85
C ILE A 146 9.24 18.29 12.76
N TYR A 147 8.69 18.09 11.55
CA TYR A 147 8.64 19.10 10.49
C TYR A 147 7.22 19.71 10.35
N PRO A 148 6.72 20.47 11.34
CA PRO A 148 5.43 21.11 11.22
C PRO A 148 5.49 22.22 10.14
N ARG A 149 4.33 22.45 9.49
CA ARG A 149 3.95 23.49 8.49
C ARG A 149 4.53 24.92 8.66
N SER A 150 5.26 25.22 9.73
CA SER A 150 5.54 26.57 10.18
C SER A 150 6.53 27.37 9.32
N SER A 151 7.43 26.74 8.55
CA SER A 151 8.45 27.52 7.85
C SER A 151 7.99 28.10 6.48
N ALA A 152 6.97 27.52 5.83
CA ALA A 152 6.47 28.02 4.55
C ALA A 152 5.37 29.10 4.72
N ALA A 153 4.46 28.93 5.68
CA ALA A 153 3.42 29.93 5.96
C ALA A 153 3.98 31.26 6.50
N LYS A 154 5.10 31.21 7.23
CA LYS A 154 5.76 32.41 7.76
C LYS A 154 6.49 33.23 6.68
N LEU A 155 7.02 32.57 5.66
CA LEU A 155 7.75 33.22 4.56
C LEU A 155 6.82 33.85 3.52
N GLY A 156 5.63 33.26 3.29
CA GLY A 156 4.61 33.83 2.41
C GLY A 156 3.97 35.11 2.98
N ARG A 157 3.78 35.20 4.30
CA ARG A 157 3.25 36.42 4.94
C ARG A 157 4.26 37.56 5.00
N MET A 158 5.56 37.28 5.23
CA MET A 158 6.60 38.33 5.22
C MET A 158 6.80 38.99 3.85
N LYS A 159 6.43 38.32 2.75
CA LYS A 159 6.55 38.87 1.38
C LYS A 159 5.32 39.63 0.90
N ALA A 160 4.23 39.59 1.67
CA ALA A 160 2.99 40.31 1.40
C ALA A 160 2.83 41.57 2.26
N GLU A 161 3.69 41.75 3.27
CA GLU A 161 3.66 42.86 4.24
C GLU A 161 4.90 43.78 4.16
N GLY A 162 5.80 43.60 3.17
CA GLY A 162 6.96 44.46 2.92
C GLY A 162 7.15 44.74 1.44
#